data_AF-A0A970YZJ4-F1
#
_entry.id   AF-A0A970YZJ4-F1
#
_cell.length_a   1.000
_cell.length_b   1.000
_cell.length_c   1.000
_cell.angle_alpha   90.00
_cell.angle_beta   90.00
_cell.angle_gamma   90.00
#
_symmetry.space_group_name_H-M   'P 1'
#
loop_
_entity.id
_entity.type
_entity.pdbx_description
1 polymer ?
#
loop_
_entity_poly.entity_id
_entity_poly.type
_entity_poly.pdbx_seq_one_letter_code
_entity_poly.pdbx_strand_id
1 'polypeptide(L)'
;MVNTAKITYTSTVRRLVLPGSNVNHGSNVNHKWYGIQIDEANSSPDLTRIASDMTLHASLPIHNNIKACLLLDNGTVNYYLDPADWTKKADGTASKLDGTDGQVMMEWPDFYYKVENNFPAAGQHQIKISPYSGAGWTLVPKHYISAFEAGIQRSTNKLASVVNTSADYRGGDNTSAWDASANSLLGKPATNINRTNFRTYARNRGTGWNINSYTHHKWLLWFYAIEFATLNSQKAVNTALTVDGYKQGGLGEGVTTVKGSTWNTFNSYNPFVNCGASNSLASGSGEVNITITDFGGSGVNVDVKVPRFRGHENPFGHVWNILDGINLNVQSVASGGKTETWISDDPATWNDANYTGYTNVGNQAREYGYMKTALMGGGAEFVPTVTSGADGTHYYCDSYFPGYSASGETLRMLCVGGNAELTADAGLTCSFACCEPADAQADFGSRLCFQAA
;
A
#
# COMPACT_ATOMS: atom_id res chain seq x y z
N MET A 1 83.42 -7.85 -26.08
CA MET A 1 82.52 -8.95 -25.65
C MET A 1 81.92 -8.58 -24.31
N VAL A 2 80.71 -8.02 -24.30
CA VAL A 2 79.99 -7.67 -23.06
C VAL A 2 78.69 -8.45 -23.11
N ASN A 3 78.52 -9.36 -22.16
CA ASN A 3 77.43 -10.32 -22.10
C ASN A 3 76.31 -9.74 -21.23
N THR A 4 75.16 -9.43 -21.84
CA THR A 4 74.00 -8.82 -21.19
C THR A 4 73.13 -9.93 -20.60
N ALA A 5 73.03 -10.00 -19.26
CA ALA A 5 72.18 -10.97 -18.57
C ALA A 5 70.72 -10.47 -18.46
N LYS A 6 69.79 -11.35 -18.84
CA LYS A 6 68.34 -11.24 -18.74
C LYS A 6 67.87 -11.04 -17.28
N ILE A 7 66.86 -10.20 -17.08
CA ILE A 7 66.04 -10.17 -15.86
C ILE A 7 64.60 -10.53 -16.25
N THR A 8 64.05 -11.56 -15.61
CA THR A 8 62.66 -12.00 -15.70
C THR A 8 61.94 -11.56 -14.42
N TYR A 9 60.79 -10.91 -14.53
CA TYR A 9 59.98 -10.45 -13.40
C TYR A 9 58.89 -11.46 -13.04
N THR A 10 58.91 -11.98 -11.82
CA THR A 10 57.77 -12.63 -11.16
C THR A 10 57.39 -11.74 -9.96
N SER A 11 56.20 -11.13 -9.98
CA SER A 11 55.72 -10.36 -8.82
C SER A 11 54.85 -11.24 -7.93
N THR A 12 55.33 -11.50 -6.72
CA THR A 12 54.53 -12.02 -5.60
C THR A 12 54.26 -10.86 -4.67
N VAL A 13 53.01 -10.39 -4.58
CA VAL A 13 52.65 -9.30 -3.68
C VAL A 13 52.57 -9.85 -2.25
N ARG A 14 53.63 -9.61 -1.46
CA ARG A 14 53.60 -9.76 0.00
C ARG A 14 53.03 -8.48 0.62
N ARG A 15 51.94 -8.60 1.39
CA ARG A 15 51.35 -7.51 2.17
C ARG A 15 52.28 -7.18 3.35
N LEU A 16 52.86 -5.98 3.33
CA LEU A 16 53.63 -5.42 4.44
C LEU A 16 52.63 -4.96 5.53
N VAL A 17 52.70 -5.54 6.73
CA VAL A 17 51.98 -5.02 7.91
C VAL A 17 52.98 -4.17 8.70
N LEU A 18 52.72 -2.86 8.80
CA LEU A 18 53.45 -1.97 9.69
C LEU A 18 52.74 -1.94 11.05
N PRO A 19 53.45 -2.14 12.18
CA PRO A 19 52.88 -2.02 13.51
C PRO A 19 52.92 -0.57 13.99
N GLY A 20 51.80 -0.08 14.52
CA GLY A 20 51.76 1.16 15.29
C GLY A 20 51.28 2.40 14.55
N SER A 21 50.00 2.42 14.17
CA SER A 21 49.19 3.63 14.22
C SER A 21 47.78 3.23 14.65
N ASN A 22 47.50 3.39 15.94
CA ASN A 22 46.12 3.46 16.43
C ASN A 22 45.51 4.76 15.90
N VAL A 23 45.18 4.75 14.60
CA VAL A 23 44.12 5.60 14.10
C VAL A 23 42.87 4.93 14.64
N ASN A 24 42.28 5.53 15.66
CA ASN A 24 40.88 5.31 15.95
C ASN A 24 40.15 5.46 14.61
N HIS A 25 39.73 4.34 14.01
CA HIS A 25 38.59 4.36 13.12
C HIS A 25 37.49 4.94 13.99
N GLY A 26 37.26 6.26 13.84
CA GLY A 26 36.12 6.93 14.42
C GLY A 26 34.94 6.01 14.18
N SER A 27 34.33 5.60 15.28
CA SER A 27 33.03 4.94 15.37
C SER A 27 32.27 5.03 14.04
N ASN A 28 31.88 3.88 13.48
CA ASN A 28 30.74 3.83 12.57
C ASN A 28 29.70 4.79 13.14
N VAL A 29 29.43 5.89 12.44
CA VAL A 29 28.31 6.74 12.77
C VAL A 29 27.12 5.80 12.60
N ASN A 30 26.61 5.26 13.71
CA ASN A 30 25.72 4.09 13.72
C ASN A 30 24.58 4.33 12.73
N HIS A 31 24.58 3.60 11.60
CA HIS A 31 23.53 3.72 10.59
C HIS A 31 22.18 3.57 11.30
N LYS A 32 21.39 4.65 11.31
CA LYS A 32 20.14 4.73 12.10
C LYS A 32 19.02 4.07 11.31
N TRP A 33 18.43 3.03 11.89
CA TRP A 33 17.34 2.28 11.27
C TRP A 33 16.40 1.73 12.34
N TYR A 34 15.17 1.46 11.92
CA TYR A 34 14.13 0.84 12.74
C TYR A 34 13.24 -0.02 11.86
N GLY A 35 12.53 -0.95 12.46
CA GLY A 35 11.76 -1.94 11.73
C GLY A 35 11.09 -2.97 12.63
N ILE A 36 10.68 -4.07 12.04
CA ILE A 36 10.02 -5.18 12.73
C ILE A 36 10.66 -6.52 12.39
N GLN A 37 10.49 -7.48 13.28
CA GLN A 37 10.78 -8.88 13.07
C GLN A 37 9.48 -9.69 13.13
N ILE A 38 9.29 -10.51 12.11
CA ILE A 38 8.24 -11.52 12.01
C ILE A 38 8.87 -12.87 12.42
N ASP A 39 8.15 -13.66 13.19
CA ASP A 39 8.52 -15.03 13.56
C ASP A 39 7.38 -15.97 13.17
N GLU A 40 7.58 -16.78 12.13
CA GLU A 40 6.57 -17.70 11.61
C GLU A 40 6.17 -18.81 12.59
N ALA A 41 6.97 -19.04 13.64
CA ALA A 41 6.61 -19.97 14.71
C ALA A 41 5.64 -19.34 15.73
N ASN A 42 5.50 -18.01 15.74
CA ASN A 42 4.58 -17.28 16.60
C ASN A 42 3.28 -16.97 15.84
N SER A 43 2.15 -17.51 16.31
CA SER A 43 0.85 -17.24 15.71
C SER A 43 0.28 -15.87 16.05
N SER A 44 0.86 -15.15 17.03
CA SER A 44 0.42 -13.79 17.34
C SER A 44 0.67 -12.86 16.15
N PRO A 45 -0.31 -11.99 15.80
CA PRO A 45 -0.10 -10.98 14.77
C PRO A 45 0.82 -9.85 15.25
N ASP A 46 1.08 -9.74 16.56
CA ASP A 46 1.92 -8.70 17.13
C ASP A 46 3.41 -9.00 16.91
N LEU A 47 4.12 -7.98 16.43
CA LEU A 47 5.48 -8.10 15.93
C LEU A 47 6.50 -7.60 16.94
N THR A 48 7.73 -8.10 16.83
CA THR A 48 8.83 -7.58 17.62
C THR A 48 9.42 -6.35 16.95
N ARG A 49 9.45 -5.22 17.65
CA ARG A 49 10.16 -4.02 17.20
C ARG A 49 11.67 -4.24 17.27
N ILE A 50 12.37 -3.85 16.22
CA ILE A 50 13.83 -3.88 16.14
C ILE A 50 14.34 -2.52 15.65
N ALA A 51 15.53 -2.10 16.09
CA ALA A 51 16.17 -0.88 15.65
C ALA A 51 17.67 -0.87 15.99
N SER A 52 18.45 -0.01 15.33
CA SER A 52 19.77 0.38 15.86
C SER A 52 19.66 1.35 17.04
N ASP A 53 18.49 1.96 17.22
CA ASP A 53 18.15 2.84 18.33
C ASP A 53 16.63 2.79 18.55
N MET A 54 16.19 2.22 19.67
CA MET A 54 14.77 1.99 19.94
C MET A 54 13.95 3.28 20.10
N THR A 55 14.59 4.44 20.28
CA THR A 55 13.91 5.74 20.28
C THR A 55 13.34 6.12 18.90
N LEU A 56 13.79 5.46 17.83
CA LEU A 56 13.29 5.66 16.46
C LEU A 56 11.85 5.15 16.29
N HIS A 57 11.40 4.17 17.08
CA HIS A 57 10.00 3.73 17.08
C HIS A 57 9.06 4.72 17.75
N ALA A 58 9.56 5.62 18.61
CA ALA A 58 8.78 6.71 19.18
C ALA A 58 8.80 7.96 18.27
N SER A 59 9.96 8.27 17.68
CA SER A 59 10.14 9.46 16.84
C SER A 59 9.72 9.28 15.38
N LEU A 60 9.64 8.03 14.88
CA LEU A 60 9.19 7.64 13.54
C LEU A 60 9.66 8.58 12.41
N PRO A 61 10.99 8.76 12.22
CA PRO A 61 11.54 9.84 11.42
C PRO A 61 11.14 9.82 9.94
N ILE A 62 10.83 8.64 9.37
CA ILE A 62 10.35 8.56 7.98
C ILE A 62 8.83 8.82 7.94
N HIS A 63 8.07 8.16 8.82
CA HIS A 63 6.61 8.30 8.83
C HIS A 63 6.15 9.73 9.14
N ASN A 64 6.86 10.44 10.01
CA ASN A 64 6.55 11.84 10.36
C ASN A 64 6.94 12.83 9.26
N ASN A 65 7.63 12.37 8.21
CA ASN A 65 7.91 13.15 7.02
C ASN A 65 6.93 12.86 5.86
N ILE A 66 5.93 11.99 6.06
CA ILE A 66 4.80 11.86 5.13
C ILE A 66 3.92 13.11 5.27
N LYS A 67 3.72 13.84 4.18
CA LYS A 67 3.03 15.15 4.19
C LYS A 67 1.87 15.17 3.21
N ALA A 68 0.73 15.68 3.65
CA ALA A 68 -0.40 15.90 2.75
C ALA A 68 -0.16 17.16 1.91
N CYS A 69 -0.45 17.10 0.61
CA CYS A 69 -0.23 18.20 -0.33
C CYS A 69 -1.28 18.24 -1.44
N LEU A 70 -1.38 19.41 -2.07
CA LEU A 70 -2.07 19.58 -3.34
C LEU A 70 -1.03 19.49 -4.46
N LEU A 71 -1.10 18.43 -5.26
CA LEU A 71 -0.15 18.15 -6.34
C LEU A 71 -0.76 18.54 -7.69
N LEU A 72 -0.05 19.37 -8.45
CA LEU A 72 -0.45 19.77 -9.81
C LEU A 72 -0.13 18.66 -10.82
N ASP A 73 -0.86 18.63 -11.94
CA ASP A 73 -0.68 17.64 -13.02
C ASP A 73 0.76 17.58 -13.56
N ASN A 74 1.56 18.64 -13.42
CA ASN A 74 2.98 18.66 -13.83
C ASN A 74 3.94 18.10 -12.75
N GLY A 75 3.43 17.56 -11.64
CA GLY A 75 4.23 17.01 -10.54
C GLY A 75 4.76 18.04 -9.53
N THR A 76 4.40 19.32 -9.68
CA THR A 76 4.78 20.36 -8.71
C THR A 76 3.80 20.37 -7.53
N VAL A 77 4.33 20.36 -6.31
CA VAL A 77 3.52 20.61 -5.11
C VAL A 77 3.07 22.07 -5.13
N ASN A 78 1.76 22.31 -5.19
CA ASN A 78 1.19 23.65 -5.08
C ASN A 78 1.38 24.18 -3.66
N TYR A 79 0.96 23.39 -2.67
CA TYR A 79 1.20 23.64 -1.26
C TYR A 79 1.00 22.38 -0.41
N TYR A 80 1.57 22.40 0.79
CA TYR A 80 1.31 21.40 1.82
C TYR A 80 0.09 21.79 2.66
N LEU A 81 -0.68 20.80 3.09
CA LEU A 81 -1.79 20.96 4.03
C LEU A 81 -1.28 21.04 5.47
N ASP A 82 -2.01 21.74 6.33
CA ASP A 82 -1.75 21.69 7.77
C ASP A 82 -1.98 20.24 8.26
N PRO A 83 -1.00 19.61 8.93
CA PRO A 83 -1.09 18.21 9.33
C PRO A 83 -2.21 17.90 10.33
N ALA A 84 -2.72 18.92 11.04
CA ALA A 84 -3.81 18.81 12.01
C ALA A 84 -5.17 19.29 11.46
N ASP A 85 -5.19 20.05 10.36
CA ASP A 85 -6.42 20.64 9.82
C ASP A 85 -6.35 20.83 8.30
N TRP A 86 -6.87 19.86 7.54
CA TRP A 86 -6.84 19.93 6.07
C TRP A 86 -7.73 21.01 5.45
N THR A 87 -8.49 21.79 6.25
CA THR A 87 -9.13 23.04 5.76
C THR A 87 -8.14 24.19 5.60
N LYS A 88 -6.90 23.99 6.06
CA LYS A 88 -5.80 24.95 5.98
C LYS A 88 -4.60 24.38 5.23
N LYS A 89 -3.83 25.29 4.64
CA LYS A 89 -2.45 25.05 4.20
C LYS A 89 -1.54 25.06 5.42
N ALA A 90 -0.31 24.55 5.26
CA ALA A 90 0.70 24.54 6.32
C ALA A 90 1.08 25.94 6.84
N ASP A 91 0.79 27.01 6.10
CA ASP A 91 0.98 28.41 6.53
C ASP A 91 -0.23 28.99 7.30
N GLY A 92 -1.29 28.20 7.51
CA GLY A 92 -2.51 28.58 8.22
C GLY A 92 -3.59 29.23 7.35
N THR A 93 -3.34 29.52 6.06
CA THR A 93 -4.36 30.05 5.13
C THR A 93 -5.31 28.94 4.66
N ALA A 94 -6.48 29.29 4.12
CA ALA A 94 -7.47 28.30 3.67
C ALA A 94 -6.97 27.45 2.48
N SER A 95 -7.23 26.14 2.52
CA SER A 95 -6.96 25.20 1.42
C SER A 95 -8.24 24.90 0.60
N LYS A 96 -8.07 24.25 -0.56
CA LYS A 96 -9.16 23.74 -1.39
C LYS A 96 -8.84 22.32 -1.83
N LEU A 97 -9.75 21.40 -1.53
CA LEU A 97 -9.59 19.97 -1.82
C LEU A 97 -10.46 19.51 -3.01
N ASP A 98 -11.19 20.43 -3.64
CA ASP A 98 -12.21 20.16 -4.66
C ASP A 98 -11.65 19.90 -6.07
N GLY A 99 -10.32 19.90 -6.22
CA GLY A 99 -9.63 19.73 -7.50
C GLY A 99 -9.19 21.04 -8.15
N THR A 100 -9.61 22.21 -7.65
CA THR A 100 -9.19 23.51 -8.19
C THR A 100 -7.69 23.78 -8.00
N ASP A 101 -7.13 23.37 -6.86
CA ASP A 101 -5.75 23.61 -6.49
C ASP A 101 -4.80 22.42 -6.75
N GLY A 102 -5.32 21.32 -7.31
CA GLY A 102 -4.56 20.09 -7.58
C GLY A 102 -5.21 18.85 -6.98
N GLN A 103 -4.47 17.75 -6.97
CA GLN A 103 -4.89 16.47 -6.38
C GLN A 103 -4.45 16.39 -4.92
N VAL A 104 -5.33 15.89 -4.05
CA VAL A 104 -5.02 15.66 -2.63
C VAL A 104 -4.19 14.38 -2.51
N MET A 105 -2.90 14.54 -2.27
CA MET A 105 -1.92 13.45 -2.25
C MET A 105 -1.16 13.43 -0.92
N MET A 106 -0.63 12.27 -0.57
CA MET A 106 0.36 12.12 0.48
C MET A 106 1.73 11.99 -0.17
N GLU A 107 2.61 12.97 0.05
CA GLU A 107 4.03 12.90 -0.31
C GLU A 107 4.74 11.99 0.68
N TRP A 108 5.29 10.89 0.18
CA TRP A 108 6.16 10.00 0.92
C TRP A 108 7.61 10.41 0.67
N PRO A 109 8.42 10.64 1.72
CA PRO A 109 9.83 10.99 1.52
C PRO A 109 10.58 9.82 0.88
N ASP A 110 11.76 10.10 0.35
CA ASP A 110 12.71 9.02 0.08
C ASP A 110 13.11 8.31 1.37
N PHE A 111 13.27 7.00 1.28
CA PHE A 111 13.79 6.20 2.37
C PHE A 111 14.50 4.98 1.83
N TYR A 112 15.25 4.32 2.69
CA TYR A 112 15.98 3.11 2.36
C TYR A 112 15.40 1.96 3.15
N TYR A 113 15.38 0.78 2.54
CA TYR A 113 14.97 -0.44 3.23
C TYR A 113 16.00 -1.54 3.10
N LYS A 114 15.92 -2.50 4.03
CA LYS A 114 16.67 -3.74 3.99
C LYS A 114 15.79 -4.87 4.53
N VAL A 115 15.77 -5.98 3.81
CA VAL A 115 15.08 -7.21 4.21
C VAL A 115 16.13 -8.27 4.51
N GLU A 116 16.00 -8.93 5.65
CA GLU A 116 16.85 -10.07 6.04
C GLU A 116 15.94 -11.24 6.39
N ASN A 117 15.90 -12.22 5.49
CA ASN A 117 15.07 -13.41 5.63
C ASN A 117 15.82 -14.53 6.31
N ASN A 118 15.10 -15.35 7.07
CA ASN A 118 15.68 -16.43 7.89
C ASN A 118 16.81 -15.92 8.81
N PHE A 119 16.63 -14.73 9.36
CA PHE A 119 17.55 -14.06 10.26
C PHE A 119 16.80 -13.44 11.45
N PRO A 120 17.26 -13.62 12.70
CA PRO A 120 18.49 -14.32 13.10
C PRO A 120 18.41 -15.85 13.06
N ALA A 121 17.24 -16.43 12.78
CA ALA A 121 17.02 -17.86 12.63
C ALA A 121 16.04 -18.18 11.47
N ALA A 122 15.99 -19.45 11.06
CA ALA A 122 15.02 -19.91 10.05
C ALA A 122 13.57 -19.59 10.48
N GLY A 123 12.76 -19.10 9.54
CA GLY A 123 11.38 -18.66 9.80
C GLY A 123 11.26 -17.28 10.47
N GLN A 124 12.38 -16.60 10.75
CA GLN A 124 12.37 -15.22 11.23
C GLN A 124 12.80 -14.26 10.13
N HIS A 125 12.05 -13.18 9.92
CA HIS A 125 12.30 -12.21 8.85
C HIS A 125 12.28 -10.79 9.41
N GLN A 126 13.28 -10.00 9.04
CA GLN A 126 13.41 -8.61 9.48
C GLN A 126 13.18 -7.66 8.31
N ILE A 127 12.26 -6.71 8.50
CA ILE A 127 12.03 -5.59 7.57
C ILE A 127 12.48 -4.32 8.26
N LYS A 128 13.46 -3.64 7.67
CA LYS A 128 14.11 -2.47 8.26
C LYS A 128 13.99 -1.29 7.31
N ILE A 129 13.79 -0.10 7.86
CA ILE A 129 13.81 1.16 7.14
C ILE A 129 14.78 2.17 7.78
N SER A 130 15.34 3.04 6.94
CA SER A 130 16.36 4.02 7.29
C SER A 130 16.17 5.30 6.47
N PRO A 131 16.30 6.50 7.07
CA PRO A 131 16.33 7.74 6.30
C PRO A 131 17.70 7.96 5.61
N TYR A 132 18.66 7.06 5.80
CA TYR A 132 20.02 7.20 5.30
C TYR A 132 20.38 6.06 4.35
N SER A 133 21.22 6.35 3.36
CA SER A 133 21.81 5.33 2.49
C SER A 133 22.82 4.46 3.25
N GLY A 134 23.02 3.24 2.78
CA GLY A 134 23.96 2.31 3.39
C GLY A 134 24.23 1.09 2.51
N ALA A 135 25.32 0.38 2.80
CA ALA A 135 25.65 -0.84 2.09
C ALA A 135 24.56 -1.91 2.29
N GLY A 136 24.02 -2.44 1.19
CA GLY A 136 22.94 -3.43 1.21
C GLY A 136 21.55 -2.86 1.54
N TRP A 137 21.39 -1.54 1.49
CA TRP A 137 20.08 -0.88 1.60
C TRP A 137 19.61 -0.42 0.22
N THR A 138 18.32 -0.62 -0.06
CA THR A 138 17.68 -0.26 -1.33
C THR A 138 16.87 1.01 -1.15
N LEU A 139 17.03 1.97 -2.07
CA LEU A 139 16.25 3.21 -2.10
C LEU A 139 14.81 2.94 -2.54
N VAL A 140 13.85 3.46 -1.80
CA VAL A 140 12.50 3.76 -2.28
C VAL A 140 12.46 5.27 -2.55
N PRO A 141 12.36 5.68 -3.83
CA PRO A 141 12.29 7.09 -4.16
C PRO A 141 11.06 7.76 -3.55
N LYS A 142 11.15 9.08 -3.37
CA LYS A 142 9.98 9.92 -3.10
C LYS A 142 8.89 9.65 -4.12
N HIS A 143 7.67 9.48 -3.63
CA HIS A 143 6.48 9.21 -4.43
C HIS A 143 5.24 9.78 -3.74
N TYR A 144 4.11 9.72 -4.42
CA TYR A 144 2.85 10.27 -3.93
C TYR A 144 1.74 9.25 -4.13
N ILE A 145 0.94 9.04 -3.09
CA ILE A 145 -0.25 8.18 -3.11
C ILE A 145 -1.44 9.03 -2.71
N SER A 146 -2.57 8.91 -3.40
CA SER A 146 -3.77 9.69 -3.09
C SER A 146 -4.23 9.48 -1.65
N ALA A 147 -4.70 10.57 -1.04
CA ALA A 147 -5.33 10.52 0.28
C ALA A 147 -6.60 9.65 0.25
N PHE A 148 -7.38 9.77 -0.83
CA PHE A 148 -8.64 9.06 -1.01
C PHE A 148 -8.51 7.93 -2.03
N GLU A 149 -9.43 6.98 -1.98
CA GLU A 149 -9.73 6.12 -3.12
C GLU A 149 -10.17 7.00 -4.31
N ALA A 150 -9.74 6.67 -5.51
CA ALA A 150 -9.76 7.61 -6.61
C ALA A 150 -11.16 7.76 -7.22
N GLY A 151 -11.60 9.01 -7.40
CA GLY A 151 -12.70 9.39 -8.29
C GLY A 151 -12.22 9.58 -9.73
N ILE A 152 -13.09 10.09 -10.61
CA ILE A 152 -12.72 10.49 -11.98
C ILE A 152 -13.31 11.86 -12.26
N GLN A 153 -12.50 12.74 -12.84
CA GLN A 153 -12.98 13.92 -13.54
C GLN A 153 -13.49 13.48 -14.92
N ARG A 154 -14.81 13.33 -15.05
CA ARG A 154 -15.46 12.67 -16.20
C ARG A 154 -15.30 13.48 -17.50
N SER A 155 -15.30 14.80 -17.42
CA SER A 155 -15.13 15.73 -18.54
C SER A 155 -13.80 15.57 -19.29
N THR A 156 -12.76 15.09 -18.59
CA THR A 156 -11.41 14.91 -19.14
C THR A 156 -10.91 13.46 -19.06
N ASN A 157 -11.72 12.55 -18.52
CA ASN A 157 -11.34 11.17 -18.20
C ASN A 157 -10.01 11.08 -17.44
N LYS A 158 -9.85 11.93 -16.43
CA LYS A 158 -8.67 11.94 -15.54
C LYS A 158 -9.04 11.34 -14.19
N LEU A 159 -8.29 10.32 -13.75
CA LEU A 159 -8.43 9.74 -12.41
C LEU A 159 -8.13 10.82 -11.36
N ALA A 160 -8.84 10.94 -10.24
CA ALA A 160 -8.75 12.10 -9.34
C ALA A 160 -8.75 11.73 -7.86
N SER A 161 -8.07 12.53 -7.04
CA SER A 161 -8.13 12.49 -5.58
C SER A 161 -8.57 13.86 -5.08
N VAL A 162 -9.88 14.01 -4.84
CA VAL A 162 -10.52 15.30 -4.49
C VAL A 162 -11.73 15.07 -3.59
N VAL A 163 -12.17 16.14 -2.93
CA VAL A 163 -13.46 16.23 -2.22
C VAL A 163 -14.39 17.11 -3.04
N ASN A 164 -15.13 16.49 -3.97
CA ASN A 164 -15.98 17.22 -4.92
C ASN A 164 -17.27 16.44 -5.24
N THR A 165 -18.42 17.02 -4.95
CA THR A 165 -19.74 16.40 -5.16
C THR A 165 -20.44 16.86 -6.44
N SER A 166 -19.75 17.52 -7.36
CA SER A 166 -20.34 17.85 -8.66
C SER A 166 -20.49 16.61 -9.55
N ALA A 167 -21.41 16.67 -10.51
CA ALA A 167 -21.66 15.60 -11.47
C ALA A 167 -20.41 15.20 -12.28
N ASP A 168 -19.43 16.09 -12.42
CA ASP A 168 -18.16 15.79 -13.10
C ASP A 168 -17.26 14.84 -12.30
N TYR A 169 -17.52 14.69 -11.01
CA TYR A 169 -16.82 13.79 -10.09
C TYR A 169 -17.75 12.71 -9.52
N ARG A 170 -18.81 12.35 -10.25
CA ARG A 170 -19.68 11.23 -9.87
C ARG A 170 -18.89 9.91 -9.86
N GLY A 171 -18.87 9.28 -8.70
CA GLY A 171 -18.24 8.00 -8.44
C GLY A 171 -19.07 6.82 -8.92
N GLY A 172 -18.78 5.65 -8.34
CA GLY A 172 -19.38 4.38 -8.71
C GLY A 172 -19.34 4.10 -10.21
N ASP A 173 -20.37 3.41 -10.67
CA ASP A 173 -20.67 3.16 -12.08
C ASP A 173 -21.20 4.37 -12.87
N ASN A 174 -21.16 5.58 -12.29
CA ASN A 174 -21.63 6.83 -12.87
C ASN A 174 -23.16 6.93 -13.07
N THR A 175 -23.97 6.20 -12.30
CA THR A 175 -25.44 6.31 -12.33
C THR A 175 -25.94 7.70 -11.88
N SER A 176 -26.40 8.53 -12.82
CA SER A 176 -26.89 9.89 -12.56
C SER A 176 -28.31 9.95 -12.00
N ALA A 177 -29.11 8.90 -12.17
CA ALA A 177 -30.48 8.84 -11.66
C ALA A 177 -30.57 8.94 -10.12
N TRP A 178 -29.45 8.75 -9.42
CA TRP A 178 -29.38 8.75 -7.95
C TRP A 178 -28.87 10.07 -7.37
N ASP A 179 -28.52 11.07 -8.18
CA ASP A 179 -27.84 12.29 -7.73
C ASP A 179 -28.56 13.02 -6.59
N ALA A 180 -29.90 12.99 -6.58
CA ALA A 180 -30.76 13.64 -5.59
C ALA A 180 -31.27 12.69 -4.47
N SER A 181 -30.79 11.45 -4.45
CA SER A 181 -31.23 10.39 -3.52
C SER A 181 -30.15 10.08 -2.48
N ALA A 182 -30.52 9.39 -1.39
CA ALA A 182 -29.58 8.99 -0.34
C ALA A 182 -28.43 8.11 -0.86
N ASN A 183 -28.69 7.33 -1.93
CA ASN A 183 -27.73 6.48 -2.60
C ASN A 183 -26.93 7.17 -3.72
N SER A 184 -26.92 8.51 -3.73
CA SER A 184 -26.13 9.32 -4.67
C SER A 184 -24.67 8.87 -4.74
N LEU A 185 -24.07 8.91 -5.93
CA LEU A 185 -22.66 8.57 -6.15
C LEU A 185 -21.76 9.83 -6.21
N LEU A 186 -22.32 11.01 -5.97
CA LEU A 186 -21.59 12.27 -6.02
C LEU A 186 -20.53 12.34 -4.90
N GLY A 187 -19.29 12.63 -5.28
CA GLY A 187 -18.16 12.75 -4.35
C GLY A 187 -17.68 11.43 -3.75
N LYS A 188 -17.95 10.31 -4.41
CA LYS A 188 -17.47 8.98 -4.04
C LYS A 188 -16.36 8.50 -5.00
N PRO A 189 -15.56 7.51 -4.61
CA PRO A 189 -14.61 6.87 -5.53
C PRO A 189 -15.31 6.33 -6.78
N ALA A 190 -14.59 6.26 -7.89
CA ALA A 190 -15.08 5.64 -9.11
C ALA A 190 -14.84 4.13 -9.07
N THR A 191 -15.82 3.34 -9.49
CA THR A 191 -15.73 1.88 -9.59
C THR A 191 -16.36 1.39 -10.89
N ASN A 192 -16.51 0.08 -11.07
CA ASN A 192 -16.95 -0.54 -12.31
C ASN A 192 -16.06 -0.18 -13.51
N ILE A 193 -14.74 -0.17 -13.25
CA ILE A 193 -13.70 0.19 -14.21
C ILE A 193 -12.59 -0.86 -14.10
N ASN A 194 -12.12 -1.33 -15.23
CA ASN A 194 -11.05 -2.33 -15.29
C ASN A 194 -9.66 -1.70 -15.18
N ARG A 195 -8.63 -2.54 -14.95
CA ARG A 195 -7.25 -2.06 -14.72
C ARG A 195 -6.71 -1.22 -15.87
N THR A 196 -6.97 -1.64 -17.11
CA THR A 196 -6.55 -0.92 -18.33
C THR A 196 -7.07 0.52 -18.35
N ASN A 197 -8.36 0.71 -18.05
CA ASN A 197 -8.99 2.01 -18.07
C ASN A 197 -8.55 2.87 -16.89
N PHE A 198 -8.44 2.30 -15.68
CA PHE A 198 -7.86 2.98 -14.54
C PHE A 198 -6.46 3.53 -14.87
N ARG A 199 -5.58 2.68 -15.44
CA ARG A 199 -4.22 3.07 -15.86
C ARG A 199 -4.25 4.21 -16.88
N THR A 200 -5.14 4.12 -17.86
CA THR A 200 -5.33 5.15 -18.90
C THR A 200 -5.77 6.47 -18.27
N TYR A 201 -6.76 6.46 -17.37
CA TYR A 201 -7.28 7.68 -16.75
C TYR A 201 -6.28 8.35 -15.82
N ALA A 202 -5.42 7.58 -15.14
CA ALA A 202 -4.31 8.18 -14.39
C ALA A 202 -3.32 8.87 -15.34
N ARG A 203 -2.88 8.18 -16.39
CA ARG A 203 -1.90 8.70 -17.36
C ARG A 203 -2.40 9.89 -18.18
N ASN A 204 -3.71 10.06 -18.33
CA ASN A 204 -4.31 11.25 -18.93
C ASN A 204 -3.97 12.55 -18.17
N ARG A 205 -3.50 12.47 -16.92
CA ARG A 205 -2.97 13.63 -16.18
C ARG A 205 -1.58 14.07 -16.65
N GLY A 206 -0.81 13.19 -17.27
CA GLY A 206 0.53 13.46 -17.75
C GLY A 206 1.55 12.42 -17.27
N THR A 207 2.80 12.64 -17.65
CA THR A 207 3.94 11.77 -17.27
C THR A 207 4.07 11.65 -15.75
N GLY A 208 4.35 10.44 -15.27
CA GLY A 208 4.53 10.13 -13.85
C GLY A 208 3.25 9.72 -13.10
N TRP A 209 2.07 10.04 -13.65
CA TRP A 209 0.78 9.64 -13.08
C TRP A 209 0.40 8.21 -13.41
N ASN A 210 0.03 7.45 -12.39
CA ASN A 210 -0.35 6.05 -12.49
C ASN A 210 -1.45 5.70 -11.47
N ILE A 211 -2.00 4.50 -11.56
CA ILE A 211 -2.87 3.97 -10.51
C ILE A 211 -2.05 3.44 -9.33
N ASN A 212 -2.73 2.90 -8.32
CA ASN A 212 -2.05 2.23 -7.23
C ASN A 212 -1.14 1.11 -7.76
N SER A 213 0.07 1.03 -7.22
CA SER A 213 1.03 -0.01 -7.61
C SER A 213 1.20 -1.00 -6.47
N TYR A 214 1.64 -2.21 -6.80
CA TYR A 214 2.04 -3.18 -5.81
C TYR A 214 3.08 -2.63 -4.83
N THR A 215 4.04 -1.86 -5.31
CA THR A 215 5.08 -1.25 -4.47
C THR A 215 4.53 -0.17 -3.55
N HIS A 216 3.61 0.68 -4.01
CA HIS A 216 2.94 1.68 -3.16
C HIS A 216 2.11 1.03 -2.05
N HIS A 217 1.31 0.00 -2.39
CA HIS A 217 0.51 -0.72 -1.40
C HIS A 217 1.37 -1.51 -0.40
N LYS A 218 2.42 -2.17 -0.90
CA LYS A 218 3.41 -2.90 -0.08
C LYS A 218 4.04 -1.99 0.97
N TRP A 219 4.42 -0.77 0.60
CA TRP A 219 5.00 0.17 1.57
C TRP A 219 3.97 0.78 2.50
N LEU A 220 2.73 1.00 2.06
CA LEU A 220 1.62 1.36 2.95
C LEU A 220 1.43 0.30 4.06
N LEU A 221 1.40 -0.97 3.68
CA LEU A 221 1.34 -2.11 4.60
C LEU A 221 2.52 -2.12 5.58
N TRP A 222 3.76 -2.06 5.07
CA TRP A 222 4.92 -2.21 5.94
C TRP A 222 5.13 -1.01 6.85
N PHE A 223 4.74 0.21 6.44
CA PHE A 223 4.74 1.37 7.33
C PHE A 223 3.72 1.20 8.44
N TYR A 224 2.51 0.73 8.13
CA TYR A 224 1.52 0.38 9.15
C TYR A 224 2.10 -0.64 10.14
N ALA A 225 2.64 -1.76 9.65
CA ALA A 225 3.17 -2.82 10.50
C ALA A 225 4.38 -2.35 11.34
N ILE A 226 5.25 -1.50 10.78
CA ILE A 226 6.38 -0.92 11.51
C ILE A 226 5.89 0.08 12.56
N GLU A 227 4.91 0.92 12.27
CA GLU A 227 4.39 1.89 13.23
C GLU A 227 3.63 1.24 14.37
N PHE A 228 2.75 0.27 14.11
CA PHE A 228 1.88 -0.34 15.12
C PHE A 228 2.43 -1.64 15.71
N ALA A 229 3.47 -2.22 15.11
CA ALA A 229 4.04 -3.52 15.48
C ALA A 229 2.99 -4.64 15.52
N THR A 230 2.15 -4.69 14.49
CA THR A 230 1.18 -5.77 14.30
C THR A 230 0.86 -5.94 12.82
N LEU A 231 0.53 -7.16 12.42
CA LEU A 231 0.01 -7.45 11.08
C LEU A 231 -1.52 -7.31 11.03
N ASN A 232 -2.20 -7.28 12.17
CA ASN A 232 -3.66 -7.16 12.24
C ASN A 232 -4.10 -5.69 12.04
N SER A 233 -4.31 -5.29 10.79
CA SER A 233 -4.76 -3.94 10.43
C SER A 233 -6.11 -3.54 11.04
N GLN A 234 -7.01 -4.52 11.26
CA GLN A 234 -8.34 -4.32 11.86
C GLN A 234 -8.32 -4.30 13.39
N LYS A 235 -7.16 -4.51 14.04
CA LYS A 235 -7.03 -4.43 15.49
C LYS A 235 -7.60 -3.10 15.99
N ALA A 236 -8.27 -3.15 17.14
CA ALA A 236 -8.95 -1.98 17.71
C ALA A 236 -8.03 -0.76 17.80
N VAL A 237 -8.58 0.42 17.48
CA VAL A 237 -7.88 1.70 17.62
C VAL A 237 -7.47 1.90 19.07
N ASN A 238 -6.19 2.21 19.29
CA ASN A 238 -5.66 2.57 20.60
C ASN A 238 -4.82 3.84 20.49
N THR A 239 -5.29 4.92 21.11
CA THR A 239 -4.61 6.23 21.10
C THR A 239 -3.54 6.36 22.19
N ALA A 240 -3.51 5.45 23.16
CA ALA A 240 -2.48 5.45 24.20
C ALA A 240 -1.17 4.92 23.63
N LEU A 241 -0.06 5.57 23.98
CA LEU A 241 1.28 5.06 23.68
C LEU A 241 1.68 4.00 24.71
N THR A 242 2.63 3.13 24.34
CA THR A 242 3.36 2.33 25.33
C THR A 242 4.17 3.23 26.27
N VAL A 243 4.71 2.66 27.35
CA VAL A 243 5.60 3.40 28.27
C VAL A 243 6.83 3.99 27.56
N ASP A 244 7.29 3.34 26.49
CA ASP A 244 8.41 3.78 25.67
C ASP A 244 8.02 4.78 24.55
N GLY A 245 6.74 5.17 24.50
CA GLY A 245 6.23 6.13 23.53
C GLY A 245 5.85 5.54 22.17
N TYR A 246 5.66 4.21 22.06
CA TYR A 246 5.31 3.56 20.80
C TYR A 246 3.81 3.53 20.55
N LYS A 247 3.41 3.59 19.28
CA LYS A 247 2.04 3.34 18.84
C LYS A 247 1.69 1.85 19.02
N GLN A 248 0.41 1.58 19.26
CA GLN A 248 -0.14 0.24 19.47
C GLN A 248 -1.61 0.19 19.01
N GLY A 249 -2.19 -1.01 18.94
CA GLY A 249 -3.53 -1.21 18.38
C GLY A 249 -3.49 -1.33 16.86
N GLY A 250 -4.57 -0.94 16.19
CA GLY A 250 -4.65 -0.87 14.73
C GLY A 250 -5.55 0.27 14.26
N LEU A 251 -6.23 0.05 13.13
CA LEU A 251 -7.09 1.05 12.50
C LEU A 251 -8.59 0.79 12.75
N GLY A 252 -8.92 -0.25 13.52
CA GLY A 252 -10.29 -0.74 13.70
C GLY A 252 -10.82 -1.45 12.47
N GLU A 253 -12.01 -2.04 12.56
CA GLU A 253 -12.65 -2.77 11.45
C GLU A 253 -13.07 -1.81 10.30
N GLY A 254 -13.23 -0.52 10.60
CA GLY A 254 -13.63 0.45 9.59
C GLY A 254 -15.02 0.16 9.02
N VAL A 255 -15.14 0.16 7.69
CA VAL A 255 -16.42 -0.06 7.00
C VAL A 255 -16.65 -1.53 6.60
N THR A 256 -15.78 -2.46 7.00
CA THR A 256 -15.81 -3.88 6.59
C THR A 256 -16.98 -4.67 7.19
N THR A 257 -17.79 -4.04 8.03
CA THR A 257 -18.86 -4.67 8.81
C THR A 257 -20.24 -4.50 8.19
N VAL A 258 -20.36 -3.94 6.97
CA VAL A 258 -21.69 -3.76 6.35
C VAL A 258 -22.23 -5.09 5.85
N LYS A 259 -23.55 -5.27 5.91
CA LYS A 259 -24.21 -6.47 5.37
C LYS A 259 -24.30 -6.35 3.85
N GLY A 260 -23.75 -7.34 3.14
CA GLY A 260 -23.79 -7.42 1.68
C GLY A 260 -25.18 -7.24 1.06
N SER A 261 -26.18 -7.94 1.60
CA SER A 261 -27.57 -7.80 1.14
C SER A 261 -28.12 -6.38 1.28
N THR A 262 -27.71 -5.66 2.34
CA THR A 262 -28.11 -4.28 2.58
C THR A 262 -27.41 -3.35 1.60
N TRP A 263 -26.09 -3.52 1.42
CA TRP A 263 -25.30 -2.73 0.47
C TRP A 263 -25.79 -2.90 -0.98
N ASN A 264 -26.04 -4.14 -1.40
CA ASN A 264 -26.65 -4.45 -2.70
C ASN A 264 -27.98 -3.72 -2.89
N THR A 265 -28.86 -3.76 -1.89
CA THR A 265 -30.17 -3.11 -1.96
C THR A 265 -30.04 -1.59 -2.02
N PHE A 266 -29.07 -1.01 -1.32
CA PHE A 266 -28.86 0.43 -1.26
C PHE A 266 -28.40 1.01 -2.60
N ASN A 267 -27.38 0.42 -3.22
CA ASN A 267 -26.78 0.96 -4.45
C ASN A 267 -26.04 -0.07 -5.32
N SER A 268 -26.42 -1.35 -5.26
CA SER A 268 -25.81 -2.41 -6.08
C SER A 268 -24.28 -2.56 -5.87
N TYR A 269 -23.83 -2.51 -4.62
CA TYR A 269 -22.42 -2.59 -4.23
C TYR A 269 -21.53 -1.42 -4.70
N ASN A 270 -22.11 -0.32 -5.19
CA ASN A 270 -21.34 0.89 -5.49
C ASN A 270 -20.79 1.51 -4.20
N PRO A 271 -19.69 2.29 -4.25
CA PRO A 271 -19.16 2.95 -3.06
C PRO A 271 -20.21 3.83 -2.37
N PHE A 272 -20.11 3.93 -1.04
CA PHE A 272 -21.09 4.64 -0.21
C PHE A 272 -20.44 5.65 0.75
N VAL A 273 -19.11 5.64 0.91
CA VAL A 273 -18.37 6.66 1.65
C VAL A 273 -17.94 7.79 0.71
N ASN A 274 -18.18 9.05 1.11
CA ASN A 274 -17.68 10.20 0.38
C ASN A 274 -16.18 10.39 0.62
N CYS A 275 -15.44 10.74 -0.43
CA CYS A 275 -14.03 11.13 -0.30
C CYS A 275 -13.90 12.30 0.69
N GLY A 276 -13.05 12.13 1.70
CA GLY A 276 -12.85 13.13 2.75
C GLY A 276 -13.71 12.93 3.99
N ALA A 277 -14.47 11.84 4.09
CA ALA A 277 -15.28 11.52 5.28
C ALA A 277 -14.46 11.45 6.59
N SER A 278 -13.17 11.11 6.51
CA SER A 278 -12.25 11.05 7.64
C SER A 278 -11.34 12.28 7.79
N ASN A 279 -11.62 13.39 7.07
CA ASN A 279 -10.76 14.59 7.10
C ASN A 279 -10.63 15.26 8.47
N SER A 280 -11.53 14.96 9.41
CA SER A 280 -11.40 15.38 10.82
C SER A 280 -10.15 14.82 11.50
N LEU A 281 -9.53 13.77 10.97
CA LEU A 281 -8.24 13.24 11.44
C LEU A 281 -7.03 13.85 10.71
N ALA A 282 -7.23 14.63 9.65
CA ALA A 282 -6.15 15.24 8.85
C ALA A 282 -5.03 14.23 8.52
N SER A 283 -3.77 14.51 8.83
CA SER A 283 -2.64 13.58 8.61
C SER A 283 -2.47 12.54 9.72
N GLY A 284 -3.41 12.43 10.66
CA GLY A 284 -3.43 11.44 11.73
C GLY A 284 -3.84 10.04 11.28
N SER A 285 -3.91 9.13 12.26
CA SER A 285 -4.40 7.75 12.09
C SER A 285 -5.46 7.42 13.13
N GLY A 286 -6.46 6.62 12.76
CA GLY A 286 -7.60 6.25 13.59
C GLY A 286 -8.81 5.93 12.75
N GLU A 287 -10.01 6.15 13.29
CA GLU A 287 -11.28 5.94 12.59
C GLU A 287 -12.27 7.07 12.89
N VAL A 288 -13.14 7.39 11.93
CA VAL A 288 -14.18 8.42 12.06
C VAL A 288 -15.55 7.79 11.90
N ASN A 289 -16.42 7.96 12.90
CA ASN A 289 -17.81 7.53 12.80
C ASN A 289 -18.55 8.42 11.80
N ILE A 290 -19.28 7.81 10.87
CA ILE A 290 -20.19 8.49 9.96
C ILE A 290 -21.53 7.74 9.90
N THR A 291 -22.59 8.47 9.58
CA THR A 291 -23.92 7.89 9.38
C THR A 291 -24.25 7.88 7.89
N ILE A 292 -24.54 6.70 7.35
CA ILE A 292 -25.06 6.56 5.98
C ILE A 292 -26.58 6.58 6.04
N THR A 293 -27.17 7.61 5.46
CA THR A 293 -28.61 7.82 5.46
C THR A 293 -29.31 6.77 4.59
N ASP A 294 -30.42 6.22 5.07
CA ASP A 294 -31.25 5.23 4.37
C ASP A 294 -30.52 3.96 3.89
N PHE A 295 -29.33 3.66 4.44
CA PHE A 295 -28.55 2.50 4.03
C PHE A 295 -29.28 1.18 4.27
N GLY A 296 -30.01 1.07 5.39
CA GLY A 296 -30.86 -0.06 5.73
C GLY A 296 -32.22 -0.07 5.04
N GLY A 297 -32.48 0.88 4.14
CA GLY A 297 -33.80 1.20 3.59
C GLY A 297 -34.31 2.55 4.11
N SER A 298 -35.43 3.02 3.55
CA SER A 298 -35.99 4.34 3.87
C SER A 298 -36.22 4.53 5.38
N GLY A 299 -35.62 5.59 5.93
CA GLY A 299 -35.66 5.93 7.36
C GLY A 299 -34.72 5.11 8.25
N VAL A 300 -33.94 4.18 7.68
CA VAL A 300 -33.05 3.28 8.42
C VAL A 300 -31.60 3.64 8.11
N ASN A 301 -31.03 4.48 8.96
CA ASN A 301 -29.62 4.85 8.88
C ASN A 301 -28.71 3.72 9.39
N VAL A 302 -27.50 3.66 8.87
CA VAL A 302 -26.44 2.77 9.38
C VAL A 302 -25.21 3.58 9.70
N ASP A 303 -24.71 3.44 10.93
CA ASP A 303 -23.44 4.01 11.34
C ASP A 303 -22.29 3.08 10.96
N VAL A 304 -21.26 3.65 10.34
CA VAL A 304 -20.02 2.96 9.98
C VAL A 304 -18.83 3.79 10.41
N LYS A 305 -17.64 3.20 10.38
CA LYS A 305 -16.39 3.90 10.71
C LYS A 305 -15.48 3.97 9.50
N VAL A 306 -14.86 5.11 9.25
CA VAL A 306 -13.92 5.30 8.14
C VAL A 306 -12.49 5.29 8.68
N PRO A 307 -11.70 4.23 8.43
CA PRO A 307 -10.33 4.14 8.91
C PRO A 307 -9.43 5.10 8.12
N ARG A 308 -8.44 5.67 8.80
CA ARG A 308 -7.40 6.50 8.19
C ARG A 308 -6.04 6.11 8.75
N PHE A 309 -5.04 6.02 7.87
CA PHE A 309 -3.64 5.84 8.23
C PHE A 309 -2.77 6.94 7.62
N ARG A 310 -2.26 7.83 8.46
CA ARG A 310 -1.39 8.95 8.06
C ARG A 310 -1.90 9.72 6.84
N GLY A 311 -3.18 10.09 6.86
CA GLY A 311 -3.82 10.79 5.73
C GLY A 311 -4.42 9.87 4.65
N HIS A 312 -4.10 8.59 4.60
CA HIS A 312 -4.76 7.63 3.70
C HIS A 312 -6.09 7.17 4.29
N GLU A 313 -7.19 7.70 3.76
CA GLU A 313 -8.56 7.27 4.06
C GLU A 313 -8.87 5.92 3.40
N ASN A 314 -9.54 5.00 4.11
CA ASN A 314 -9.84 3.64 3.64
C ASN A 314 -8.60 2.93 3.05
N PRO A 315 -7.51 2.73 3.82
CA PRO A 315 -6.36 1.99 3.31
C PRO A 315 -6.69 0.51 3.03
N PHE A 316 -7.79 0.02 3.61
CA PHE A 316 -8.45 -1.25 3.34
C PHE A 316 -9.96 -1.08 3.55
N GLY A 317 -10.75 -2.09 3.16
CA GLY A 317 -12.21 -2.04 3.20
C GLY A 317 -12.80 -1.09 2.16
N HIS A 318 -14.10 -0.85 2.27
CA HIS A 318 -14.91 -0.05 1.33
C HIS A 318 -14.99 -0.69 -0.05
N VAL A 319 -13.97 -0.53 -0.89
CA VAL A 319 -13.88 -1.15 -2.22
C VAL A 319 -12.53 -1.84 -2.38
N TRP A 320 -12.49 -2.92 -3.17
CA TRP A 320 -11.24 -3.54 -3.56
C TRP A 320 -10.35 -2.56 -4.31
N ASN A 321 -9.04 -2.60 -4.03
CA ASN A 321 -8.07 -1.73 -4.67
C ASN A 321 -7.30 -2.50 -5.75
N ILE A 322 -7.58 -2.22 -7.01
CA ILE A 322 -6.85 -2.77 -8.16
C ILE A 322 -5.42 -2.24 -8.15
N LEU A 323 -4.46 -3.16 -8.20
CA LEU A 323 -3.03 -2.86 -8.28
C LEU A 323 -2.48 -3.06 -9.70
N ASP A 324 -1.52 -2.20 -10.04
CA ASP A 324 -0.62 -2.37 -11.18
C ASP A 324 0.79 -2.73 -10.73
N GLY A 325 1.68 -3.02 -11.69
CA GLY A 325 3.05 -3.45 -11.39
C GLY A 325 3.15 -4.84 -10.76
N ILE A 326 2.04 -5.58 -10.76
CA ILE A 326 1.97 -7.01 -10.41
C ILE A 326 1.04 -7.75 -11.38
N ASN A 327 1.54 -8.87 -11.91
CA ASN A 327 0.80 -9.83 -12.73
C ASN A 327 0.99 -11.23 -12.16
N LEU A 328 -0.06 -12.05 -12.22
CA LEU A 328 -0.05 -13.41 -11.72
C LEU A 328 -0.20 -14.38 -12.88
N ASN A 329 0.71 -15.36 -12.96
CA ASN A 329 0.58 -16.48 -13.89
C ASN A 329 -0.12 -17.64 -13.19
N VAL A 330 -1.42 -17.77 -13.40
CA VAL A 330 -2.24 -18.83 -12.79
C VAL A 330 -2.29 -20.03 -13.71
N GLN A 331 -1.69 -21.13 -13.28
CA GLN A 331 -1.61 -22.37 -14.05
C GLN A 331 -2.70 -23.35 -13.62
N SER A 332 -3.24 -24.08 -14.59
CA SER A 332 -4.06 -25.26 -14.34
C SER A 332 -3.19 -26.39 -13.74
N VAL A 333 -3.82 -27.40 -13.13
CA VAL A 333 -3.11 -28.57 -12.59
C VAL A 333 -2.30 -29.28 -13.68
N ALA A 334 -2.87 -29.41 -14.89
CA ALA A 334 -2.20 -30.02 -16.03
C ALA A 334 -1.01 -29.20 -16.55
N SER A 335 -0.96 -27.91 -16.23
CA SER A 335 0.11 -26.97 -16.63
C SER A 335 1.12 -26.69 -15.51
N GLY A 336 1.12 -27.49 -14.43
CA GLY A 336 2.09 -27.38 -13.33
C GLY A 336 1.49 -26.92 -12.00
N GLY A 337 0.25 -26.39 -12.01
CA GLY A 337 -0.52 -26.13 -10.79
C GLY A 337 0.02 -25.00 -9.91
N LYS A 338 0.77 -24.05 -10.46
CA LYS A 338 1.35 -22.92 -9.73
C LYS A 338 0.56 -21.63 -9.93
N THR A 339 0.77 -20.69 -9.02
CA THR A 339 0.41 -19.28 -9.20
C THR A 339 1.69 -18.47 -9.04
N GLU A 340 2.33 -18.10 -10.16
CA GLU A 340 3.60 -17.36 -10.13
C GLU A 340 3.32 -15.86 -10.03
N THR A 341 4.10 -15.15 -9.22
CA THR A 341 3.99 -13.71 -9.05
C THR A 341 5.09 -13.01 -9.83
N TRP A 342 4.69 -12.09 -10.70
CA TRP A 342 5.56 -11.28 -11.53
C TRP A 342 5.37 -9.82 -11.16
N ILE A 343 6.46 -9.10 -10.82
CA ILE A 343 6.40 -7.69 -10.43
C ILE A 343 7.25 -6.80 -11.34
N SER A 344 6.86 -5.54 -11.47
CA SER A 344 7.68 -4.49 -12.08
C SER A 344 7.57 -3.20 -11.28
N ASP A 345 8.71 -2.64 -10.91
CA ASP A 345 8.83 -1.31 -10.29
C ASP A 345 8.91 -0.18 -11.33
N ASP A 346 8.99 -0.50 -12.63
CA ASP A 346 9.02 0.48 -13.71
C ASP A 346 7.63 0.61 -14.36
N PRO A 347 6.91 1.72 -14.14
CA PRO A 347 5.60 1.96 -14.74
C PRO A 347 5.58 1.93 -16.27
N ALA A 348 6.73 2.13 -16.93
CA ALA A 348 6.83 2.06 -18.39
C ALA A 348 6.65 0.63 -18.93
N THR A 349 6.92 -0.41 -18.13
CA THR A 349 6.77 -1.81 -18.56
C THR A 349 5.39 -2.39 -18.26
N TRP A 350 4.58 -1.70 -17.46
CA TRP A 350 3.30 -2.25 -16.99
C TRP A 350 2.34 -2.54 -18.14
N ASN A 351 1.84 -3.77 -18.17
CA ASN A 351 0.96 -4.26 -19.22
C ASN A 351 0.06 -5.41 -18.73
N ASP A 352 -0.99 -5.69 -19.49
CA ASP A 352 -2.01 -6.71 -19.19
C ASP A 352 -1.97 -7.92 -20.14
N ALA A 353 -0.91 -8.04 -20.95
CA ALA A 353 -0.84 -9.02 -22.02
C ALA A 353 0.18 -10.12 -21.77
N ASN A 354 1.25 -9.84 -21.01
CA ASN A 354 2.34 -10.76 -20.75
C ASN A 354 3.18 -10.31 -19.54
N TYR A 355 4.35 -10.92 -19.36
CA TYR A 355 5.28 -10.67 -18.26
C TYR A 355 6.56 -9.93 -18.71
N THR A 356 6.58 -9.36 -19.92
CA THR A 356 7.75 -8.62 -20.43
C THR A 356 8.04 -7.42 -19.56
N GLY A 357 9.28 -7.29 -19.09
CA GLY A 357 9.67 -6.22 -18.17
C GLY A 357 9.23 -6.45 -16.73
N TYR A 358 8.70 -7.63 -16.39
CA TYR A 358 8.44 -8.07 -15.02
C TYR A 358 9.47 -9.11 -14.58
N THR A 359 9.70 -9.20 -13.28
CA THR A 359 10.54 -10.21 -12.63
C THR A 359 9.68 -11.19 -11.84
N ASN A 360 9.87 -12.49 -12.05
CA ASN A 360 9.24 -13.52 -11.23
C ASN A 360 9.88 -13.53 -9.84
N VAL A 361 9.07 -13.37 -8.81
CA VAL A 361 9.51 -13.31 -7.40
C VAL A 361 9.18 -14.58 -6.61
N GLY A 362 8.40 -15.49 -7.17
CA GLY A 362 8.03 -16.75 -6.55
C GLY A 362 6.55 -17.09 -6.69
N ASN A 363 6.10 -18.10 -5.93
CA ASN A 363 4.75 -18.65 -6.05
C ASN A 363 3.88 -18.23 -4.88
N GLN A 364 2.59 -18.02 -5.14
CA GLN A 364 1.57 -17.83 -4.11
C GLN A 364 0.99 -19.18 -3.66
N ALA A 365 0.31 -19.16 -2.52
CA ALA A 365 -0.60 -20.20 -2.10
C ALA A 365 -1.67 -20.46 -3.18
N ARG A 366 -2.25 -21.66 -3.13
CA ARG A 366 -3.29 -22.12 -4.06
C ARG A 366 -4.63 -22.39 -3.37
N GLU A 367 -4.69 -22.23 -2.05
CA GLU A 367 -5.86 -22.49 -1.22
C GLU A 367 -6.41 -21.19 -0.67
N TYR A 368 -7.74 -21.07 -0.70
CA TYR A 368 -8.45 -19.99 -0.03
C TYR A 368 -8.28 -20.11 1.49
N GLY A 369 -8.05 -18.98 2.17
CA GLY A 369 -8.01 -18.90 3.62
C GLY A 369 -7.21 -17.71 4.12
N TYR A 370 -7.13 -17.57 5.45
CA TYR A 370 -6.35 -16.54 6.10
C TYR A 370 -4.86 -16.72 5.86
N MET A 371 -4.16 -15.62 5.62
CA MET A 371 -2.73 -15.62 5.32
C MET A 371 -1.90 -15.96 6.56
N LYS A 372 -1.10 -17.02 6.46
CA LYS A 372 -0.15 -17.43 7.50
C LYS A 372 1.25 -16.88 7.24
N THR A 373 1.75 -17.02 6.02
CA THR A 373 3.10 -16.58 5.63
C THR A 373 3.06 -15.78 4.34
N ALA A 374 3.99 -14.84 4.22
CA ALA A 374 4.25 -14.08 3.00
C ALA A 374 5.37 -14.72 2.19
N LEU A 375 5.45 -14.36 0.91
CA LEU A 375 6.56 -14.71 0.04
C LEU A 375 7.88 -14.11 0.54
N MET A 376 7.83 -12.91 1.12
CA MET A 376 8.93 -12.24 1.80
C MET A 376 10.24 -12.31 1.01
N GLY A 377 10.22 -11.90 -0.26
CA GLY A 377 11.42 -11.83 -1.09
C GLY A 377 12.38 -10.72 -0.64
N GLY A 378 13.44 -10.47 -1.42
CA GLY A 378 14.37 -9.37 -1.14
C GLY A 378 13.73 -7.99 -1.15
N GLY A 379 12.52 -7.87 -1.72
CA GLY A 379 11.71 -6.64 -1.75
C GLY A 379 10.60 -6.58 -0.70
N ALA A 380 10.53 -7.52 0.25
CA ALA A 380 9.45 -7.66 1.23
C ALA A 380 8.07 -7.93 0.62
N GLU A 381 8.02 -8.81 -0.39
CA GLU A 381 6.77 -9.19 -1.06
C GLU A 381 5.77 -9.80 -0.06
N PHE A 382 4.59 -9.20 0.07
CA PHE A 382 3.57 -9.66 1.03
C PHE A 382 2.64 -10.73 0.47
N VAL A 383 2.71 -11.08 -0.81
CA VAL A 383 1.80 -12.08 -1.40
C VAL A 383 1.85 -13.41 -0.64
N PRO A 384 0.71 -14.08 -0.44
CA PRO A 384 0.60 -15.20 0.51
C PRO A 384 1.24 -16.47 -0.03
N THR A 385 1.98 -17.20 0.81
CA THR A 385 2.61 -18.50 0.47
C THR A 385 1.96 -19.68 1.19
N VAL A 386 1.35 -19.45 2.35
CA VAL A 386 0.59 -20.45 3.11
C VAL A 386 -0.66 -19.81 3.70
N THR A 387 -1.79 -20.52 3.62
CA THR A 387 -3.08 -20.09 4.21
C THR A 387 -3.65 -21.06 5.25
N SER A 388 -3.00 -22.21 5.45
CA SER A 388 -3.45 -23.20 6.43
C SER A 388 -2.95 -22.88 7.84
N GLY A 389 -3.84 -22.96 8.83
CA GLY A 389 -3.53 -22.78 10.24
C GLY A 389 -3.41 -21.32 10.70
N ALA A 390 -3.97 -20.37 9.94
CA ALA A 390 -4.19 -18.98 10.35
C ALA A 390 -5.69 -18.67 10.43
N ASP A 391 -6.04 -17.55 11.06
CA ASP A 391 -7.40 -17.03 11.17
C ASP A 391 -7.39 -15.49 11.32
N GLY A 392 -8.57 -14.87 11.43
CA GLY A 392 -8.74 -13.41 11.57
C GLY A 392 -8.09 -12.78 12.82
N THR A 393 -7.48 -13.57 13.70
CA THR A 393 -6.78 -13.11 14.91
C THR A 393 -5.33 -13.60 15.01
N HIS A 394 -4.86 -14.42 14.07
CA HIS A 394 -3.52 -15.01 14.07
C HIS A 394 -2.77 -14.74 12.76
N TYR A 395 -1.45 -14.57 12.85
CA TYR A 395 -0.55 -14.26 11.74
C TYR A 395 -0.89 -12.94 11.02
N TYR A 396 -1.25 -12.96 9.74
CA TYR A 396 -1.56 -11.75 8.98
C TYR A 396 -3.01 -11.29 9.14
N CYS A 397 -3.88 -12.12 9.72
CA CYS A 397 -5.29 -11.83 10.01
C CYS A 397 -6.21 -11.56 8.81
N ASP A 398 -5.67 -11.43 7.59
CA ASP A 398 -6.47 -11.15 6.41
C ASP A 398 -6.54 -12.36 5.46
N SER A 399 -7.59 -12.43 4.65
CA SER A 399 -7.86 -13.56 3.77
C SER A 399 -7.22 -13.43 2.38
N TYR A 400 -6.87 -14.57 1.82
CA TYR A 400 -6.41 -14.71 0.44
C TYR A 400 -7.42 -15.53 -0.38
N PHE A 401 -7.77 -14.97 -1.53
CA PHE A 401 -8.67 -15.56 -2.52
C PHE A 401 -7.85 -15.91 -3.78
N PRO A 402 -7.40 -17.17 -3.93
CA PRO A 402 -6.56 -17.58 -5.04
C PRO A 402 -7.32 -17.63 -6.38
N GLY A 403 -6.62 -17.27 -7.45
CA GLY A 403 -7.08 -17.55 -8.80
C GLY A 403 -6.90 -19.02 -9.20
N TYR A 404 -7.80 -19.51 -10.06
CA TYR A 404 -7.74 -20.84 -10.66
C TYR A 404 -7.86 -20.75 -12.18
N SER A 405 -7.09 -21.59 -12.87
CA SER A 405 -7.22 -21.79 -14.31
C SER A 405 -7.72 -23.21 -14.58
N ALA A 406 -8.77 -23.33 -15.40
CA ALA A 406 -9.33 -24.61 -15.79
C ALA A 406 -8.40 -25.39 -16.75
N SER A 407 -7.66 -24.68 -17.60
CA SER A 407 -6.69 -25.25 -18.54
C SER A 407 -5.61 -24.24 -18.91
N GLY A 408 -4.40 -24.72 -19.20
CA GLY A 408 -3.30 -23.85 -19.60
C GLY A 408 -2.86 -22.89 -18.49
N GLU A 409 -2.51 -21.68 -18.91
CA GLU A 409 -2.03 -20.59 -18.06
C GLU A 409 -2.87 -19.35 -18.32
N THR A 410 -3.22 -18.60 -17.28
CA THR A 410 -3.97 -17.35 -17.40
C THR A 410 -3.30 -16.23 -16.62
N LEU A 411 -3.28 -15.04 -17.22
CA LEU A 411 -2.85 -13.83 -16.55
C LEU A 411 -3.97 -13.31 -15.65
N ARG A 412 -3.65 -13.04 -14.39
CA ARG A 412 -4.56 -12.41 -13.41
C ARG A 412 -3.91 -11.16 -12.82
N MET A 413 -4.75 -10.23 -12.39
CA MET A 413 -4.33 -9.08 -11.58
C MET A 413 -4.48 -9.39 -10.09
N LEU A 414 -3.89 -8.56 -9.25
CA LEU A 414 -4.09 -8.59 -7.80
C LEU A 414 -4.93 -7.38 -7.38
N CYS A 415 -6.02 -7.63 -6.67
CA CYS A 415 -6.76 -6.61 -5.93
C CYS A 415 -6.53 -6.81 -4.43
N VAL A 416 -6.52 -5.73 -3.65
CA VAL A 416 -6.20 -5.78 -2.22
C VAL A 416 -7.14 -4.97 -1.35
N GLY A 417 -7.07 -5.18 -0.03
CA GLY A 417 -7.77 -4.37 0.96
C GLY A 417 -9.11 -4.95 1.40
N GLY A 418 -9.78 -5.70 0.53
CA GLY A 418 -11.14 -6.18 0.76
C GLY A 418 -12.20 -5.10 0.56
N ASN A 419 -13.43 -5.52 0.27
CA ASN A 419 -14.57 -4.62 0.19
C ASN A 419 -15.27 -4.49 1.56
N ALA A 420 -16.37 -3.72 1.60
CA ALA A 420 -17.07 -3.40 2.83
C ALA A 420 -17.84 -4.57 3.51
N GLU A 421 -18.04 -5.72 2.85
CA GLU A 421 -18.81 -6.84 3.41
C GLU A 421 -17.95 -8.00 3.94
N LEU A 422 -16.62 -7.90 3.83
CA LEU A 422 -15.71 -9.00 4.14
C LEU A 422 -15.44 -9.22 5.62
N THR A 423 -15.86 -8.31 6.50
CA THR A 423 -15.68 -8.45 7.96
C THR A 423 -14.20 -8.73 8.31
N ALA A 424 -13.91 -9.81 9.03
CA ALA A 424 -12.56 -10.21 9.43
C ALA A 424 -11.65 -10.63 8.26
N ASP A 425 -12.18 -10.90 7.07
CA ASP A 425 -11.37 -11.27 5.90
C ASP A 425 -10.61 -10.08 5.31
N ALA A 426 -11.10 -8.86 5.51
CA ALA A 426 -10.52 -7.63 4.97
C ALA A 426 -9.29 -7.17 5.77
N GLY A 427 -8.51 -6.27 5.17
CA GLY A 427 -7.32 -5.70 5.77
C GLY A 427 -6.22 -5.44 4.75
N LEU A 428 -5.10 -4.86 5.20
CA LEU A 428 -4.03 -4.41 4.32
C LEU A 428 -3.38 -5.54 3.49
N THR A 429 -3.45 -6.80 3.93
CA THR A 429 -2.93 -7.96 3.20
C THR A 429 -4.01 -8.81 2.53
N CYS A 430 -5.29 -8.48 2.74
CA CYS A 430 -6.40 -9.14 2.06
C CYS A 430 -6.17 -9.09 0.55
N SER A 431 -6.13 -10.26 -0.10
CA SER A 431 -5.59 -10.42 -1.45
C SER A 431 -6.55 -11.21 -2.34
N PHE A 432 -6.99 -10.60 -3.45
CA PHE A 432 -7.88 -11.21 -4.43
C PHE A 432 -7.16 -11.41 -5.76
N ALA A 433 -6.81 -12.67 -6.06
CA ALA A 433 -6.03 -13.09 -7.22
C ALA A 433 -6.87 -13.75 -8.33
N CYS A 434 -8.21 -13.63 -8.25
CA CYS A 434 -9.14 -14.29 -9.16
C CYS A 434 -9.37 -13.55 -10.47
N CYS A 435 -9.15 -12.23 -10.49
CA CYS A 435 -9.62 -11.36 -11.56
C CYS A 435 -8.67 -11.21 -12.74
N GLU A 436 -9.24 -11.15 -13.92
CA GLU A 436 -8.59 -10.73 -15.15
C GLU A 436 -8.45 -9.20 -15.17
N PRO A 437 -7.42 -8.65 -15.85
CA PRO A 437 -7.29 -7.20 -15.96
C PRO A 437 -8.47 -6.50 -16.65
N ALA A 438 -9.31 -7.25 -17.37
CA ALA A 438 -10.52 -6.77 -18.02
C ALA A 438 -11.75 -6.70 -17.10
N ASP A 439 -11.70 -7.35 -15.92
CA ASP A 439 -12.82 -7.37 -14.98
C ASP A 439 -13.10 -5.97 -14.43
N ALA A 440 -14.39 -5.64 -14.35
CA ALA A 440 -14.92 -4.42 -13.79
C ALA A 440 -16.10 -4.79 -12.89
N GLN A 441 -16.05 -4.36 -11.62
CA GLN A 441 -17.09 -4.63 -10.63
C GLN A 441 -17.43 -3.35 -9.86
N ALA A 442 -18.66 -3.28 -9.33
CA ALA A 442 -19.18 -2.09 -8.64
C ALA A 442 -18.40 -1.74 -7.37
N ASP A 443 -17.68 -2.70 -6.80
CA ASP A 443 -16.83 -2.59 -5.61
C ASP A 443 -15.34 -2.65 -5.95
N PHE A 444 -14.95 -2.46 -7.21
CA PHE A 444 -13.55 -2.39 -7.65
C PHE A 444 -13.13 -0.96 -7.95
N GLY A 445 -12.24 -0.43 -7.13
CA GLY A 445 -11.63 0.89 -7.27
C GLY A 445 -10.10 0.83 -7.41
N SER A 446 -9.45 1.98 -7.31
CA SER A 446 -7.99 2.08 -7.16
C SER A 446 -7.63 3.41 -6.49
N ARG A 447 -6.33 3.71 -6.40
CA ARG A 447 -5.79 5.01 -5.97
C ARG A 447 -5.09 5.71 -7.13
N LEU A 448 -4.95 7.02 -7.03
CA LEU A 448 -4.11 7.80 -7.92
C LEU A 448 -2.71 7.90 -7.30
N CYS A 449 -1.68 7.66 -8.08
CA CYS A 449 -0.28 7.76 -7.64
C CYS A 449 0.53 8.63 -8.61
N PHE A 450 1.59 9.24 -8.09
CA PHE A 450 2.56 9.98 -8.88
C PHE A 450 3.99 9.63 -8.45
N GLN A 451 4.85 9.39 -9.42
CA GLN A 451 6.29 9.28 -9.23
C GLN A 451 6.97 10.08 -10.35
N ALA A 452 7.95 10.91 -9.99
CA ALA A 452 8.73 11.63 -10.99
C ALA A 452 9.50 10.62 -11.86
N ALA A 453 9.46 10.83 -13.17
CA ALA A 453 10.14 10.00 -14.16
C ALA A 453 11.66 10.11 -14.09
#